data_AF-A0A4Q3RSE4-F1
#
_entry.id   AF-A0A4Q3RSE4-F1
#
_cell.length_a   1.000
_cell.length_b   1.000
_cell.length_c   1.000
_cell.angle_alpha   90.00
_cell.angle_beta   90.00
_cell.angle_gamma   90.00
#
_symmetry.space_group_name_H-M   'P 1'
#
loop_
_entity.id
_entity.type
_entity.pdbx_description
1 polymer ?
#
loop_
_entity_poly.entity_id
_entity_poly.type
_entity_poly.pdbx_seq_one_letter_code
_entity_poly.pdbx_strand_id
1 'polypeptide(L)'
;SPHADVGVSVLRAITSYAGKPVPRLRAGRPAAGLGLVEARNVTIAPPGRLPLFSTRFSLVDVPDLTALPRLWPSLRDIWIGAGPRPELLHRMLNALARLVSLGMPLPLVKLSGLFHAAKTGLKWGEDRGGMVVRVAGLDAGGQPVARSWNLIAEGDDGPFIPSMAAAAIVLNLLDGRRPRSGARTGAGEVTLAAYEPIFAGKRIVTGIRDEQPASAPVYRQVAANAWADLPAAVRAMHDLPEGGRMTAEGRVDVDRGQSLLARLAGAVIGFPGAQTDGHVRVDFERKAGVETWTRTFGNQSFTSRQFAGQDRAAALVVETFGPLACGMAPVLDAGRLRLVPRRWTLFGIALPAWLFPRIEAWEAEEDGLFRFHVDISHPLTGPIVLYRGWLAPTAP
;
A
#
# COMPACT_ATOMS: atom_id res chain seq x y z
N SER A 1 2.47 -9.91 -9.96
CA SER A 1 3.27 -9.47 -11.11
C SER A 1 2.63 -9.91 -12.43
N PRO A 2 2.63 -9.07 -13.49
CA PRO A 2 2.35 -9.47 -14.87
C PRO A 2 3.28 -10.57 -15.41
N HIS A 3 4.45 -10.75 -14.78
CA HIS A 3 5.48 -11.71 -15.16
C HIS A 3 5.32 -13.08 -14.48
N ALA A 4 4.40 -13.21 -13.51
CA ALA A 4 4.12 -14.50 -12.90
C ALA A 4 3.45 -15.42 -13.93
N ASP A 5 4.06 -16.57 -14.23
CA ASP A 5 3.48 -17.54 -15.15
C ASP A 5 2.29 -18.25 -14.49
N VAL A 6 1.18 -18.36 -15.23
CA VAL A 6 -0.02 -19.05 -14.76
C VAL A 6 -0.41 -19.99 -15.88
N GLY A 7 -0.11 -21.27 -15.69
CA GLY A 7 -0.40 -22.30 -16.67
C GLY A 7 -1.90 -22.41 -16.99
N VAL A 8 -2.19 -22.94 -18.17
CA VAL A 8 -3.55 -23.14 -18.68
C VAL A 8 -4.44 -23.91 -17.69
N SER A 9 -3.89 -24.87 -16.94
CA SER A 9 -4.62 -25.61 -15.91
C SER A 9 -5.19 -24.72 -14.81
N VAL A 10 -4.42 -23.71 -14.36
CA VAL A 10 -4.88 -22.76 -13.34
C VAL A 10 -5.95 -21.84 -13.92
N LEU A 11 -5.78 -21.36 -15.16
CA LEU A 11 -6.81 -20.58 -15.85
C LEU A 11 -8.10 -21.38 -16.06
N ARG A 12 -7.99 -22.68 -16.36
CA ARG A 12 -9.12 -23.59 -16.50
C ARG A 12 -9.86 -23.77 -15.17
N ALA A 13 -9.12 -23.92 -14.06
CA ALA A 13 -9.70 -23.96 -12.72
C ALA A 13 -10.43 -22.65 -12.39
N ILE A 14 -9.78 -21.50 -12.59
CA ILE A 14 -10.37 -20.17 -12.35
C ILE A 14 -11.64 -19.93 -13.17
N THR A 15 -11.62 -20.28 -14.46
CA THR A 15 -12.78 -20.11 -15.35
C THR A 15 -13.90 -21.10 -15.09
N SER A 16 -13.64 -22.22 -14.40
CA SER A 16 -14.64 -23.24 -14.09
C SER A 16 -15.68 -22.78 -13.06
N TYR A 17 -15.31 -21.90 -12.12
CA TYR A 17 -16.18 -21.35 -11.09
C TYR A 17 -16.55 -19.87 -11.31
N ALA A 18 -16.05 -19.24 -12.38
CA ALA A 18 -16.35 -17.86 -12.72
C ALA A 18 -17.87 -17.63 -12.86
N GLY A 19 -18.43 -16.72 -12.07
CA GLY A 19 -19.86 -16.42 -12.05
C GLY A 19 -20.72 -17.41 -11.28
N LYS A 20 -20.12 -18.46 -10.69
CA LYS A 20 -20.82 -19.51 -9.94
C LYS A 20 -20.75 -19.28 -8.42
N PRO A 21 -21.64 -19.91 -7.63
CA PRO A 21 -21.55 -19.89 -6.18
C PRO A 21 -20.25 -20.53 -5.68
N VAL A 22 -19.56 -19.83 -4.78
CA VAL A 22 -18.35 -20.26 -4.07
C VAL A 22 -18.67 -20.32 -2.57
N PRO A 23 -18.43 -21.45 -1.89
CA PRO A 23 -18.74 -21.60 -0.47
C PRO A 23 -17.87 -20.69 0.38
N ARG A 24 -18.45 -20.06 1.40
CA ARG A 24 -17.73 -19.26 2.40
C ARG A 24 -18.49 -19.21 3.71
N LEU A 25 -17.83 -18.71 4.75
CA LEU A 25 -18.47 -18.33 6.00
C LEU A 25 -18.81 -16.83 5.98
N ARG A 26 -20.04 -16.48 6.37
CA ARG A 26 -20.48 -15.09 6.55
C ARG A 26 -21.37 -14.97 7.78
N ALA A 27 -21.10 -13.99 8.65
CA ALA A 27 -21.81 -13.79 9.91
C ALA A 27 -21.94 -15.10 10.75
N GLY A 28 -20.89 -15.93 10.75
CA GLY A 28 -20.84 -17.20 11.47
C GLY A 28 -21.66 -18.33 10.86
N ARG A 29 -22.23 -18.16 9.65
CA ARG A 29 -23.06 -19.17 8.98
C ARG A 29 -22.47 -19.55 7.61
N PRO A 30 -22.63 -20.83 7.20
CA PRO A 30 -22.34 -21.21 5.82
C PRO A 30 -23.14 -20.36 4.83
N ALA A 31 -22.45 -19.80 3.85
CA ALA A 31 -23.01 -18.93 2.83
C ALA A 31 -22.31 -19.19 1.49
N ALA A 32 -22.80 -18.54 0.44
CA ALA A 32 -22.12 -18.50 -0.84
C ALA A 32 -21.76 -17.07 -1.23
N GLY A 33 -20.66 -16.91 -1.96
CA GLY A 33 -20.36 -15.70 -2.73
C GLY A 33 -20.30 -16.01 -4.22
N LEU A 34 -20.28 -14.99 -5.07
CA LEU A 34 -20.17 -15.20 -6.52
C LEU A 34 -18.70 -15.12 -6.96
N GLY A 35 -18.17 -16.23 -7.45
CA GLY A 35 -16.78 -16.38 -7.89
C GLY A 35 -16.43 -15.38 -8.98
N LEU A 36 -15.34 -14.64 -8.80
CA LEU A 36 -14.86 -13.58 -9.71
C LEU A 36 -15.86 -12.43 -9.96
N VAL A 37 -17.01 -12.38 -9.30
CA VAL A 37 -17.97 -11.25 -9.39
C VAL A 37 -17.79 -10.35 -8.19
N GLU A 38 -17.72 -10.93 -6.99
CA GLU A 38 -17.42 -10.20 -5.78
C GLU A 38 -15.96 -9.78 -5.76
N ALA A 39 -15.73 -8.47 -5.65
CA ALA A 39 -14.40 -7.89 -5.71
C ALA A 39 -14.25 -6.72 -4.75
N ARG A 40 -13.02 -6.54 -4.27
CA ARG A 40 -12.63 -5.42 -3.41
C ARG A 40 -11.25 -4.92 -3.79
N ASN A 41 -10.99 -3.64 -3.56
CA ASN A 41 -9.65 -3.08 -3.72
C ASN A 41 -8.86 -3.30 -2.43
N VAL A 42 -7.63 -3.75 -2.57
CA VAL A 42 -6.71 -3.96 -1.45
C VAL A 42 -5.34 -3.43 -1.83
N THR A 43 -4.73 -2.68 -0.92
CA THR A 43 -3.32 -2.28 -1.01
C THR A 43 -2.50 -3.23 -0.16
N ILE A 44 -1.46 -3.84 -0.75
CA ILE A 44 -0.48 -4.63 -0.02
C ILE A 44 0.65 -3.70 0.38
N ALA A 45 0.85 -3.55 1.69
CA ALA A 45 1.70 -2.51 2.26
C ALA A 45 2.45 -3.03 3.50
N PRO A 46 3.59 -3.73 3.33
CA PRO A 46 4.52 -3.95 4.43
C PRO A 46 4.92 -2.59 5.05
N PRO A 47 4.90 -2.45 6.39
CA PRO A 47 5.25 -1.20 7.06
C PRO A 47 6.60 -0.63 6.61
N GLY A 48 6.65 0.69 6.41
CA GLY A 48 7.88 1.40 6.03
C GLY A 48 8.44 1.06 4.66
N ARG A 49 7.72 0.31 3.82
CA ARG A 49 8.18 -0.13 2.50
C ARG A 49 7.19 0.32 1.44
N LEU A 50 7.69 0.51 0.21
CA LEU A 50 6.87 1.01 -0.87
C LEU A 50 5.69 0.05 -1.16
N PRO A 51 4.43 0.43 -0.94
CA PRO A 51 3.29 -0.44 -1.14
C PRO A 51 3.07 -0.72 -2.64
N LEU A 52 2.38 -1.82 -2.95
CA LEU A 52 1.86 -2.04 -4.30
C LEU A 52 0.75 -1.02 -4.60
N PHE A 53 0.48 -0.76 -5.88
CA PHE A 53 -0.72 0.00 -6.23
C PHE A 53 -1.97 -0.74 -5.72
N SER A 54 -2.99 0.03 -5.32
CA SER A 54 -4.31 -0.51 -4.95
C SER A 54 -4.79 -1.46 -6.04
N THR A 55 -4.91 -2.74 -5.70
CA THR A 55 -5.21 -3.81 -6.65
C THR A 55 -6.61 -4.34 -6.42
N ARG A 56 -7.34 -4.59 -7.50
CA ARG A 56 -8.64 -5.26 -7.44
C ARG A 56 -8.44 -6.76 -7.24
N PHE A 57 -8.90 -7.27 -6.11
CA PHE A 57 -9.00 -8.71 -5.83
C PHE A 57 -10.42 -9.17 -6.03
N SER A 58 -10.59 -10.37 -6.59
CA SER A 58 -11.91 -11.00 -6.75
C SER A 58 -11.96 -12.34 -6.03
N LEU A 59 -13.14 -12.71 -5.51
CA LEU A 59 -13.38 -13.93 -4.75
C LEU A 59 -12.99 -15.15 -5.58
N VAL A 60 -12.16 -16.03 -5.00
CA VAL A 60 -11.71 -17.27 -5.63
C VAL A 60 -12.17 -18.49 -4.84
N ASP A 61 -12.38 -19.60 -5.52
CA ASP A 61 -12.69 -20.88 -4.89
C ASP A 61 -11.39 -21.59 -4.49
N VAL A 62 -11.11 -21.64 -3.19
CA VAL A 62 -9.91 -22.27 -2.62
C VAL A 62 -10.26 -23.11 -1.39
N PRO A 63 -9.52 -24.21 -1.12
CA PRO A 63 -9.80 -25.11 0.01
C PRO A 63 -9.82 -24.40 1.38
N ASP A 64 -9.01 -23.35 1.53
CA ASP A 64 -8.89 -22.53 2.73
C ASP A 64 -10.22 -21.92 3.20
N LEU A 65 -11.15 -21.63 2.27
CA LEU A 65 -12.50 -21.14 2.61
C LEU A 65 -13.30 -22.13 3.46
N THR A 66 -12.98 -23.43 3.36
CA THR A 66 -13.61 -24.50 4.14
C THR A 66 -12.71 -25.02 5.27
N ALA A 67 -11.38 -25.02 5.06
CA ALA A 67 -10.44 -25.53 6.05
C ALA A 67 -10.28 -24.59 7.26
N LEU A 68 -10.15 -23.26 7.04
CA LEU A 68 -9.89 -22.30 8.12
C LEU A 68 -11.06 -22.20 9.13
N PRO A 69 -12.35 -22.18 8.73
CA PRO A 69 -13.47 -22.21 9.69
C PRO A 69 -13.46 -23.42 10.64
N ARG A 70 -12.92 -24.56 10.22
CA ARG A 70 -12.80 -25.76 11.07
C ARG A 70 -11.68 -25.63 12.09
N LEU A 71 -10.60 -24.94 11.73
CA LEU A 71 -9.44 -24.70 12.58
C LEU A 71 -9.69 -23.57 13.60
N TRP A 72 -10.52 -22.58 13.22
CA TRP A 72 -10.92 -21.47 14.08
C TRP A 72 -12.44 -21.37 14.17
N PRO A 73 -13.09 -22.10 15.10
CA PRO A 73 -14.56 -22.10 15.24
C PRO A 73 -15.17 -20.74 15.60
N SER A 74 -14.37 -19.81 16.15
CA SER A 74 -14.78 -18.44 16.45
C SER A 74 -14.81 -17.52 15.22
N LEU A 75 -14.31 -17.98 14.07
CA LEU A 75 -14.32 -17.22 12.83
C LEU A 75 -15.76 -16.93 12.40
N ARG A 76 -16.04 -15.67 12.04
CA ARG A 76 -17.38 -15.25 11.59
C ARG A 76 -17.46 -15.02 10.09
N ASP A 77 -16.41 -14.47 9.51
CA ASP A 77 -16.38 -14.08 8.11
C ASP A 77 -15.04 -14.47 7.50
N ILE A 78 -15.07 -15.03 6.30
CA ILE A 78 -13.88 -15.36 5.53
C ILE A 78 -14.06 -14.94 4.08
N TRP A 79 -13.02 -14.33 3.53
CA TRP A 79 -12.95 -13.95 2.14
C TRP A 79 -11.52 -14.10 1.64
N ILE A 80 -11.34 -14.87 0.58
CA ILE A 80 -10.06 -15.08 -0.08
C ILE A 80 -10.21 -14.71 -1.55
N GLY A 81 -9.25 -13.96 -2.08
CA GLY A 81 -9.32 -13.47 -3.44
C GLY A 81 -7.96 -13.40 -4.10
N ALA A 82 -7.99 -13.33 -5.42
CA ALA A 82 -6.80 -13.15 -6.25
C ALA A 82 -6.93 -11.87 -7.09
N GLY A 83 -5.82 -11.19 -7.31
CA GLY A 83 -5.71 -9.97 -8.10
C GLY A 83 -4.70 -10.11 -9.24
N PRO A 84 -4.93 -10.97 -10.25
CA PRO A 84 -4.01 -11.12 -11.36
C PRO A 84 -3.85 -9.81 -12.14
N ARG A 85 -2.63 -9.63 -12.68
CA ARG A 85 -2.28 -8.56 -13.62
C ARG A 85 -2.08 -9.17 -15.02
N PRO A 86 -2.39 -8.43 -16.11
CA PRO A 86 -2.87 -7.06 -16.14
C PRO A 86 -4.33 -6.90 -15.66
N GLU A 87 -4.63 -5.78 -14.99
CA GLU A 87 -5.95 -5.55 -14.38
C GLU A 87 -7.09 -5.44 -15.40
N LEU A 88 -6.79 -5.02 -16.63
CA LEU A 88 -7.79 -4.99 -17.71
C LEU A 88 -8.37 -6.39 -17.97
N LEU A 89 -7.51 -7.40 -18.14
CA LEU A 89 -7.95 -8.79 -18.35
C LEU A 89 -8.74 -9.32 -17.16
N HIS A 90 -8.33 -8.97 -15.94
CA HIS A 90 -9.08 -9.33 -14.74
C HIS A 90 -10.47 -8.69 -14.73
N ARG A 91 -10.59 -7.39 -15.05
CA ARG A 91 -11.90 -6.71 -15.12
C ARG A 91 -12.80 -7.29 -16.21
N MET A 92 -12.24 -7.66 -17.36
CA MET A 92 -12.97 -8.37 -18.42
C MET A 92 -13.50 -9.72 -17.90
N LEU A 93 -12.66 -10.50 -17.21
CA LEU A 93 -13.07 -11.75 -16.60
C LEU A 93 -14.17 -11.54 -15.53
N ASN A 94 -14.10 -10.47 -14.73
CA ASN A 94 -15.17 -10.12 -13.79
C ASN A 94 -16.49 -9.82 -14.51
N ALA A 95 -16.44 -9.09 -15.63
CA ALA A 95 -17.62 -8.77 -16.43
C ALA A 95 -18.26 -10.04 -17.02
N LEU A 96 -17.44 -10.94 -17.58
CA LEU A 96 -17.90 -12.24 -18.09
C LEU A 96 -18.48 -13.12 -16.96
N ALA A 97 -17.83 -13.16 -15.80
CA ALA A 97 -18.35 -13.84 -14.62
C ALA A 97 -19.71 -13.27 -14.19
N ARG A 98 -19.90 -11.96 -14.27
CA ARG A 98 -21.20 -11.34 -13.99
C ARG A 98 -22.27 -11.77 -15.00
N LEU A 99 -21.95 -11.83 -16.29
CA LEU A 99 -22.89 -12.34 -17.30
C LEU A 99 -23.29 -13.80 -17.04
N VAL A 100 -22.32 -14.66 -16.66
CA VAL A 100 -22.61 -16.04 -16.25
C VAL A 100 -23.53 -16.06 -15.03
N SER A 101 -23.31 -15.21 -14.03
CA SER A 101 -24.17 -15.13 -12.83
C SER A 101 -25.59 -14.67 -13.14
N LEU A 102 -25.82 -14.02 -14.29
CA LEU A 102 -27.14 -13.62 -14.80
C LEU A 102 -27.79 -14.70 -15.69
N GLY A 103 -27.19 -15.88 -15.80
CA GLY A 103 -27.72 -17.01 -16.56
C GLY A 103 -27.23 -17.12 -18.00
N MET A 104 -26.27 -16.29 -18.45
CA MET A 104 -25.73 -16.38 -19.80
C MET A 104 -24.80 -17.61 -19.94
N PRO A 105 -25.04 -18.53 -20.90
CA PRO A 105 -24.29 -19.78 -21.03
C PRO A 105 -22.94 -19.57 -21.75
N LEU A 106 -22.04 -18.80 -21.15
CA LEU A 106 -20.71 -18.51 -21.71
C LEU A 106 -19.74 -19.67 -21.43
N PRO A 107 -19.08 -20.25 -22.45
CA PRO A 107 -18.15 -21.37 -22.27
C PRO A 107 -16.75 -20.90 -21.82
N LEU A 108 -16.65 -20.23 -20.67
CA LEU A 108 -15.42 -19.59 -20.20
C LEU A 108 -14.22 -20.55 -20.09
N VAL A 109 -14.47 -21.80 -19.75
CA VAL A 109 -13.45 -22.86 -19.69
C VAL A 109 -12.79 -23.10 -21.05
N LYS A 110 -13.56 -23.05 -22.15
CA LYS A 110 -13.04 -23.21 -23.52
C LYS A 110 -12.23 -21.99 -23.97
N LEU A 111 -12.47 -20.82 -23.36
CA LEU A 111 -11.73 -19.57 -23.63
C LEU A 111 -10.43 -19.45 -22.83
N SER A 112 -10.10 -20.41 -21.96
CA SER A 112 -8.87 -20.39 -21.14
C SER A 112 -7.58 -20.23 -21.97
N GLY A 113 -7.50 -20.86 -23.15
CA GLY A 113 -6.36 -20.70 -24.07
C GLY A 113 -6.23 -19.28 -24.63
N LEU A 114 -7.35 -18.60 -24.91
CA LEU A 114 -7.35 -17.21 -25.36
C LEU A 114 -6.89 -16.27 -24.24
N PHE A 115 -7.36 -16.49 -23.01
CA PHE A 115 -6.90 -15.72 -21.85
C PHE A 115 -5.39 -15.89 -21.62
N HIS A 116 -4.88 -17.11 -21.80
CA HIS A 116 -3.45 -17.40 -21.71
C HIS A 116 -2.65 -16.65 -22.79
N ALA A 117 -3.10 -16.68 -24.05
CA ALA A 117 -2.46 -15.96 -25.15
C ALA A 117 -2.46 -14.44 -24.91
N ALA A 118 -3.60 -13.87 -24.50
CA ALA A 118 -3.72 -12.44 -24.21
C ALA A 118 -2.80 -12.02 -23.06
N LYS A 119 -2.72 -12.82 -21.99
CA LYS A 119 -1.82 -12.55 -20.86
C LYS A 119 -0.36 -12.54 -21.30
N THR A 120 0.04 -13.51 -22.15
CA THR A 120 1.43 -13.64 -22.62
C THR A 120 1.86 -12.44 -23.46
N GLY A 121 0.94 -11.86 -24.25
CA GLY A 121 1.21 -10.66 -25.06
C GLY A 121 1.16 -9.33 -24.29
N LEU A 122 0.56 -9.29 -23.10
CA LEU A 122 0.34 -8.06 -22.31
C LEU A 122 1.17 -8.07 -21.00
N LYS A 123 2.50 -8.06 -21.13
CA LYS A 123 3.44 -7.94 -20.00
C LYS A 123 3.70 -6.47 -19.64
N TRP A 124 2.67 -5.76 -19.20
CA TRP A 124 2.79 -4.36 -18.78
C TRP A 124 2.34 -4.18 -17.32
N GLY A 125 3.21 -3.56 -16.51
CA GLY A 125 2.93 -3.19 -15.13
C GLY A 125 4.17 -3.31 -14.26
N GLU A 126 4.01 -2.98 -12.98
CA GLU A 126 5.04 -3.13 -11.96
C GLU A 126 5.40 -4.62 -11.79
N ASP A 127 6.68 -4.97 -11.90
CA ASP A 127 7.18 -6.34 -11.73
C ASP A 127 7.30 -6.73 -10.25
N ARG A 128 6.21 -6.52 -9.54
CA ARG A 128 6.08 -6.78 -8.11
C ARG A 128 4.79 -7.57 -7.88
N GLY A 129 4.83 -8.49 -6.94
CA GLY A 129 3.70 -9.27 -6.47
C GLY A 129 3.60 -9.20 -4.97
N GLY A 130 2.50 -9.68 -4.41
CA GLY A 130 2.38 -9.70 -2.97
C GLY A 130 1.20 -10.51 -2.50
N MET A 131 1.18 -10.74 -1.19
CA MET A 131 0.10 -11.36 -0.46
C MET A 131 -0.20 -10.53 0.79
N VAL A 132 -1.47 -10.49 1.19
CA VAL A 132 -1.87 -9.89 2.47
C VAL A 132 -2.88 -10.81 3.14
N VAL A 133 -2.68 -11.01 4.44
CA VAL A 133 -3.62 -11.71 5.31
C VAL A 133 -4.06 -10.72 6.38
N ARG A 134 -5.34 -10.35 6.40
CA ARG A 134 -5.93 -9.45 7.40
C ARG A 134 -6.84 -10.23 8.34
N VAL A 135 -6.67 -9.99 9.64
CA VAL A 135 -7.48 -10.56 10.70
C VAL A 135 -8.05 -9.40 11.52
N ALA A 136 -9.34 -9.45 11.82
CA ALA A 136 -10.02 -8.51 12.69
C ALA A 136 -10.82 -9.29 13.74
N GLY A 137 -10.85 -8.79 14.96
CA GLY A 137 -11.51 -9.43 16.09
C GLY A 137 -11.46 -8.56 17.33
N LEU A 138 -11.60 -9.20 18.49
CA LEU A 138 -11.43 -8.55 19.79
C LEU A 138 -10.10 -9.02 20.40
N ASP A 139 -9.40 -8.11 21.07
CA ASP A 139 -8.25 -8.48 21.90
C ASP A 139 -8.68 -9.09 23.25
N ALA A 140 -7.71 -9.39 24.12
CA ALA A 140 -7.96 -9.95 25.45
C ALA A 140 -8.79 -9.01 26.36
N GLY A 141 -8.77 -7.70 26.09
CA GLY A 141 -9.57 -6.69 26.80
C GLY A 141 -10.94 -6.43 26.15
N GLY A 142 -11.32 -7.18 25.11
CA GLY A 142 -12.58 -6.99 24.40
C GLY A 142 -12.58 -5.79 23.45
N GLN A 143 -11.43 -5.16 23.18
CA GLN A 143 -11.34 -4.02 22.27
C GLN A 143 -11.22 -4.50 20.81
N PRO A 144 -11.91 -3.85 19.86
CA PRO A 144 -11.74 -4.14 18.44
C PRO A 144 -10.29 -3.93 18.01
N VAL A 145 -9.70 -4.97 17.43
CA VAL A 145 -8.35 -4.92 16.87
C VAL A 145 -8.35 -5.53 15.48
N ALA A 146 -7.57 -4.94 14.59
CA ALA A 146 -7.33 -5.47 13.26
C ALA A 146 -5.85 -5.39 12.93
N ARG A 147 -5.32 -6.48 12.38
CA ARG A 147 -3.92 -6.62 12.01
C ARG A 147 -3.83 -7.25 10.64
N SER A 148 -2.77 -6.94 9.92
CA SER A 148 -2.50 -7.59 8.64
C SER A 148 -1.03 -7.95 8.51
N TRP A 149 -0.76 -9.16 8.04
CA TRP A 149 0.57 -9.53 7.58
C TRP A 149 0.65 -9.28 6.08
N ASN A 150 1.63 -8.50 5.66
CA ASN A 150 1.82 -8.08 4.27
C ASN A 150 3.16 -8.63 3.78
N LEU A 151 3.16 -9.13 2.55
CA LEU A 151 4.34 -9.61 1.85
C LEU A 151 4.38 -9.00 0.46
N ILE A 152 5.52 -8.44 0.08
CA ILE A 152 5.84 -8.04 -1.29
C ILE A 152 7.05 -8.84 -1.76
N ALA A 153 6.98 -9.35 -2.99
CA ALA A 153 8.09 -9.97 -3.68
C ALA A 153 8.35 -9.25 -5.01
N GLU A 154 9.61 -9.03 -5.33
CA GLU A 154 10.04 -8.28 -6.50
C GLU A 154 10.88 -9.16 -7.44
N GLY A 155 10.69 -8.99 -8.76
CA GLY A 155 11.33 -9.82 -9.77
C GLY A 155 11.03 -11.31 -9.62
N ASP A 156 12.05 -12.15 -9.81
CA ASP A 156 11.90 -13.60 -9.96
C ASP A 156 11.72 -14.39 -8.65
N ASP A 157 11.71 -13.73 -7.48
CA ASP A 157 11.58 -14.43 -6.20
C ASP A 157 10.13 -14.83 -5.87
N GLY A 158 9.15 -14.12 -6.45
CA GLY A 158 7.72 -14.34 -6.20
C GLY A 158 7.23 -15.77 -6.50
N PRO A 159 7.54 -16.36 -7.67
CA PRO A 159 7.14 -17.73 -8.02
C PRO A 159 7.63 -18.81 -7.06
N PHE A 160 8.68 -18.57 -6.27
CA PHE A 160 9.22 -19.57 -5.35
C PHE A 160 8.43 -19.64 -4.03
N ILE A 161 7.64 -18.63 -3.67
CA ILE A 161 6.94 -18.54 -2.38
C ILE A 161 6.14 -19.81 -2.04
N PRO A 162 5.33 -20.41 -2.94
CA PRO A 162 4.57 -21.62 -2.63
C PRO A 162 5.46 -22.81 -2.21
N SER A 163 6.67 -22.91 -2.77
CA SER A 163 7.62 -23.99 -2.44
C SER A 163 8.32 -23.79 -1.09
N MET A 164 8.36 -22.56 -0.57
CA MET A 164 9.08 -22.23 0.67
C MET A 164 8.47 -22.90 1.89
N ALA A 165 7.16 -23.17 1.88
CA ALA A 165 6.50 -23.95 2.94
C ALA A 165 7.08 -25.35 3.06
N ALA A 166 7.29 -26.02 1.91
CA ALA A 166 7.90 -27.34 1.87
C ALA A 166 9.36 -27.29 2.31
N ALA A 167 10.12 -26.27 1.88
CA ALA A 167 11.50 -26.07 2.32
C ALA A 167 11.59 -25.89 3.84
N ALA A 168 10.71 -25.10 4.44
CA ALA A 168 10.66 -24.91 5.90
C ALA A 168 10.39 -26.22 6.66
N ILE A 169 9.47 -27.06 6.15
CA ILE A 169 9.18 -28.37 6.74
C ILE A 169 10.41 -29.29 6.63
N VAL A 170 11.11 -29.30 5.50
CA VAL A 170 12.34 -30.08 5.32
C VAL A 170 13.43 -29.62 6.28
N LEU A 171 13.62 -28.31 6.46
CA LEU A 171 14.59 -27.77 7.43
C LEU A 171 14.22 -28.18 8.86
N ASN A 172 12.94 -28.07 9.25
CA ASN A 172 12.48 -28.54 10.56
C ASN A 172 12.79 -30.04 10.76
N LEU A 173 12.58 -30.87 9.73
CA LEU A 173 12.90 -32.30 9.78
C LEU A 173 14.40 -32.57 10.00
N LEU A 174 15.27 -31.81 9.33
CA LEU A 174 16.73 -31.90 9.51
C LEU A 174 17.16 -31.48 10.92
N ASP A 175 16.45 -30.53 11.54
CA ASP A 175 16.64 -30.14 12.95
C ASP A 175 15.98 -31.10 13.95
N GLY A 176 15.49 -32.26 13.51
CA GLY A 176 14.83 -33.25 14.36
C GLY A 176 13.39 -32.91 14.76
N ARG A 177 12.84 -31.78 14.31
CA ARG A 177 11.45 -31.37 14.55
C ARG A 177 10.53 -31.98 13.50
N ARG A 178 9.91 -33.10 13.86
CA ARG A 178 9.00 -33.84 12.96
C ARG A 178 7.57 -33.28 13.00
N PRO A 179 6.93 -33.08 11.84
CA PRO A 179 5.49 -32.87 11.76
C PRO A 179 4.73 -34.02 12.43
N ARG A 180 3.49 -33.76 12.86
CA ARG A 180 2.59 -34.82 13.31
C ARG A 180 2.40 -35.89 12.23
N SER A 181 1.99 -37.10 12.61
CA SER A 181 1.67 -38.17 11.65
C SER A 181 0.22 -38.06 11.16
N GLY A 182 -0.06 -38.63 9.98
CA GLY A 182 -1.41 -38.71 9.39
C GLY A 182 -1.76 -37.59 8.40
N ALA A 183 -2.77 -37.84 7.56
CA ALA A 183 -3.26 -36.91 6.54
C ALA A 183 -4.04 -35.75 7.19
N ARG A 184 -3.59 -34.51 6.95
CA ARG A 184 -4.16 -33.29 7.54
C ARG A 184 -3.78 -32.05 6.75
N THR A 185 -4.32 -30.89 7.15
CA THR A 185 -3.91 -29.59 6.63
C THR A 185 -2.49 -29.25 7.13
N GLY A 186 -1.72 -28.49 6.34
CA GLY A 186 -0.42 -27.96 6.77
C GLY A 186 -0.53 -26.70 7.64
N ALA A 187 -1.74 -26.28 8.02
CA ALA A 187 -1.93 -25.07 8.81
C ALA A 187 -1.33 -25.23 10.20
N GLY A 188 -0.49 -24.27 10.61
CA GLY A 188 0.21 -24.31 11.89
C GLY A 188 1.46 -25.19 11.94
N GLU A 189 1.82 -25.89 10.85
CA GLU A 189 3.05 -26.68 10.78
C GLU A 189 4.31 -25.80 10.62
N VAL A 190 4.14 -24.61 10.05
CA VAL A 190 5.23 -23.64 9.81
C VAL A 190 4.85 -22.29 10.39
N THR A 191 5.72 -21.74 11.24
CA THR A 191 5.57 -20.39 11.80
C THR A 191 6.10 -19.34 10.82
N LEU A 192 5.69 -18.07 10.96
CA LEU A 192 6.26 -16.99 10.16
C LEU A 192 7.78 -16.85 10.36
N ALA A 193 8.27 -17.06 11.59
CA ALA A 193 9.70 -17.04 11.90
C ALA A 193 10.50 -18.11 11.12
N ALA A 194 9.90 -19.27 10.83
CA ALA A 194 10.57 -20.31 10.04
C ALA A 194 10.78 -19.91 8.57
N TYR A 195 10.05 -18.90 8.06
CA TYR A 195 10.27 -18.35 6.72
C TYR A 195 11.37 -17.28 6.67
N GLU A 196 11.71 -16.62 7.79
CA GLU A 196 12.71 -15.55 7.83
C GLU A 196 14.05 -15.93 7.18
N PRO A 197 14.69 -17.08 7.52
CA PRO A 197 15.94 -17.46 6.87
C PRO A 197 15.77 -17.86 5.40
N ILE A 198 14.56 -18.27 4.98
CA ILE A 198 14.27 -18.64 3.58
C ILE A 198 14.04 -17.39 2.73
N PHE A 199 13.47 -16.34 3.32
CA PHE A 199 13.35 -15.02 2.71
C PHE A 199 14.68 -14.27 2.70
N ALA A 200 15.58 -14.57 3.64
CA ALA A 200 16.92 -13.98 3.67
C ALA A 200 17.65 -14.27 2.33
N GLY A 201 18.14 -13.21 1.70
CA GLY A 201 18.78 -13.28 0.38
C GLY A 201 17.83 -13.24 -0.83
N LYS A 202 16.52 -13.07 -0.61
CA LYS A 202 15.53 -12.85 -1.67
C LYS A 202 15.04 -11.41 -1.64
N ARG A 203 14.52 -10.93 -2.77
CA ARG A 203 13.80 -9.64 -2.86
C ARG A 203 12.38 -9.78 -2.34
N ILE A 204 12.25 -10.29 -1.12
CA ILE A 204 11.00 -10.49 -0.39
C ILE A 204 11.02 -9.64 0.87
N VAL A 205 9.93 -8.93 1.07
CA VAL A 205 9.76 -7.98 2.16
C VAL A 205 8.46 -8.30 2.84
N THR A 206 8.49 -8.48 4.15
CA THR A 206 7.30 -8.78 4.93
C THR A 206 7.17 -7.85 6.13
N GLY A 207 5.97 -7.75 6.68
CA GLY A 207 5.77 -7.08 7.95
C GLY A 207 4.33 -7.12 8.42
N ILE A 208 4.17 -7.00 9.74
CA ILE A 208 2.88 -6.91 10.41
C ILE A 208 2.49 -5.44 10.45
N ARG A 209 1.24 -5.16 10.05
CA ARG A 209 0.64 -3.84 10.04
C ARG A 209 -0.60 -3.86 10.93
N ASP A 210 -0.50 -3.18 12.05
CA ASP A 210 -1.60 -2.94 12.98
C ASP A 210 -2.44 -1.74 12.50
N GLU A 211 -3.74 -1.93 12.43
CA GLU A 211 -4.67 -0.85 12.12
C GLU A 211 -4.70 0.14 13.28
N GLN A 212 -4.39 1.40 12.98
CA GLN A 212 -4.35 2.47 13.97
C GLN A 212 -5.73 3.12 14.10
N PRO A 213 -6.10 3.61 15.29
CA PRO A 213 -7.33 4.39 15.45
C PRO A 213 -7.24 5.70 14.66
N ALA A 214 -8.39 6.22 14.21
CA ALA A 214 -8.47 7.49 13.48
C ALA A 214 -7.98 8.70 14.30
N SER A 215 -7.91 8.58 15.62
CA SER A 215 -7.34 9.58 16.53
C SER A 215 -5.81 9.62 16.54
N ALA A 216 -5.13 8.58 16.06
CA ALA A 216 -3.66 8.57 15.95
C ALA A 216 -3.18 9.60 14.91
N PRO A 217 -1.97 10.17 15.03
CA PRO A 217 -1.37 11.05 14.02
C PRO A 217 -1.41 10.49 12.60
N VAL A 218 -1.53 11.36 11.58
CA VAL A 218 -1.74 10.95 10.18
C VAL A 218 -0.64 9.99 9.74
N TYR A 219 0.62 10.33 10.00
CA TYR A 219 1.74 9.49 9.63
C TYR A 219 1.81 8.20 10.43
N ARG A 220 1.38 8.19 11.69
CA ARG A 220 1.29 6.96 12.47
C ARG A 220 0.26 6.00 11.89
N GLN A 221 -0.89 6.50 11.43
CA GLN A 221 -1.91 5.68 10.75
C GLN A 221 -1.36 5.00 9.48
N VAL A 222 -0.47 5.68 8.75
CA VAL A 222 0.08 5.19 7.48
C VAL A 222 1.40 4.42 7.62
N ALA A 223 2.29 4.81 8.52
CA ALA A 223 3.53 4.07 8.81
C ALA A 223 3.24 2.78 9.62
N ALA A 224 2.18 2.78 10.43
CA ALA A 224 1.82 1.69 11.34
C ALA A 224 3.02 1.25 12.19
N ASN A 225 3.37 -0.03 12.20
CA ASN A 225 4.46 -0.56 13.02
C ASN A 225 5.83 0.08 12.70
N ALA A 226 6.05 0.57 11.47
CA ALA A 226 7.29 1.29 11.11
C ALA A 226 7.37 2.70 11.71
N TRP A 227 6.31 3.20 12.35
CA TRP A 227 6.36 4.48 13.08
C TRP A 227 7.45 4.49 14.15
N ALA A 228 7.65 3.37 14.85
CA ALA A 228 8.65 3.27 15.91
C ALA A 228 10.10 3.34 15.38
N ASP A 229 10.31 3.06 14.10
CA ASP A 229 11.62 3.04 13.46
C ASP A 229 12.00 4.40 12.84
N LEU A 230 11.07 5.37 12.81
CA LEU A 230 11.33 6.72 12.33
C LEU A 230 12.30 7.46 13.26
N PRO A 231 13.19 8.32 12.74
CA PRO A 231 14.03 9.19 13.57
C PRO A 231 13.22 10.04 14.54
N ALA A 232 13.80 10.38 15.69
CA ALA A 232 13.09 11.07 16.75
C ALA A 232 12.59 12.46 16.31
N ALA A 233 13.43 13.24 15.61
CA ALA A 233 13.05 14.55 15.09
C ALA A 233 11.92 14.46 14.05
N VAL A 234 11.94 13.43 13.19
CA VAL A 234 10.88 13.16 12.20
C VAL A 234 9.57 12.79 12.90
N ARG A 235 9.62 11.89 13.90
CA ARG A 235 8.43 11.54 14.69
C ARG A 235 7.85 12.76 15.39
N ALA A 236 8.69 13.57 16.04
CA ALA A 236 8.23 14.76 16.76
C ALA A 236 7.47 15.73 15.83
N MET A 237 7.93 15.88 14.58
CA MET A 237 7.28 16.75 13.61
C MET A 237 5.91 16.23 13.13
N HIS A 238 5.67 14.92 13.25
CA HIS A 238 4.46 14.25 12.79
C HIS A 238 3.59 13.69 13.93
N ASP A 239 3.95 13.92 15.19
CA ASP A 239 3.22 13.44 16.37
C ASP A 239 2.20 14.48 16.83
N LEU A 240 1.30 14.86 15.93
CA LEU A 240 0.27 15.86 16.20
C LEU A 240 -1.04 15.20 16.65
N PRO A 241 -1.44 15.31 17.94
CA PRO A 241 -2.69 14.74 18.42
C PRO A 241 -3.91 15.48 17.85
N GLU A 242 -5.08 14.86 17.93
CA GLU A 242 -6.34 15.49 17.54
C GLU A 242 -6.59 16.78 18.32
N GLY A 243 -6.89 17.89 17.63
CA GLY A 243 -7.00 19.23 18.22
C GLY A 243 -5.67 19.90 18.55
N GLY A 244 -4.54 19.23 18.29
CA GLY A 244 -3.20 19.75 18.54
C GLY A 244 -2.81 20.87 17.58
N ARG A 245 -1.93 21.75 18.06
CA ARG A 245 -1.25 22.77 17.27
C ARG A 245 0.23 22.72 17.59
N MET A 246 1.06 22.95 16.58
CA MET A 246 2.50 23.05 16.71
C MET A 246 3.01 24.10 15.73
N THR A 247 4.07 24.80 16.11
CA THR A 247 4.82 25.66 15.21
C THR A 247 6.25 25.13 15.15
N ALA A 248 6.84 25.14 13.96
CA ALA A 248 8.24 24.87 13.76
C ALA A 248 8.88 25.95 12.89
N GLU A 249 10.11 26.33 13.21
CA GLU A 249 10.85 27.39 12.52
C GLU A 249 12.25 26.91 12.14
N GLY A 250 12.82 27.50 11.11
CA GLY A 250 14.18 27.17 10.68
C GLY A 250 14.61 27.86 9.40
N ARG A 251 15.53 27.22 8.67
CA ARG A 251 16.18 27.78 7.48
C ARG A 251 15.92 26.94 6.25
N VAL A 252 15.81 27.59 5.11
CA VAL A 252 15.49 26.95 3.82
C VAL A 252 16.23 27.60 2.67
N ASP A 253 16.75 26.77 1.77
CA ASP A 253 17.12 27.16 0.41
C ASP A 253 16.00 26.74 -0.54
N VAL A 254 15.62 27.64 -1.45
CA VAL A 254 14.63 27.40 -2.50
C VAL A 254 15.25 27.75 -3.85
N ASP A 255 15.36 26.75 -4.72
CA ASP A 255 15.72 26.93 -6.12
C ASP A 255 14.46 26.74 -6.99
N ARG A 256 14.23 27.66 -7.94
CA ARG A 256 13.05 27.64 -8.83
C ARG A 256 13.46 27.40 -10.28
N GLY A 257 12.72 26.52 -10.95
CA GLY A 257 12.83 26.35 -12.40
C GLY A 257 12.45 27.64 -13.14
N GLN A 258 13.13 27.90 -14.25
CA GLN A 258 12.88 29.08 -15.10
C GLN A 258 11.78 28.86 -16.15
N SER A 259 11.28 27.63 -16.31
CA SER A 259 10.30 27.29 -17.33
C SER A 259 8.91 27.91 -17.06
N LEU A 260 8.12 28.15 -18.11
CA LEU A 260 6.76 28.70 -17.98
C LEU A 260 5.87 27.82 -17.09
N LEU A 261 6.02 26.50 -17.18
CA LEU A 261 5.29 25.55 -16.34
C LEU A 261 5.77 25.58 -14.89
N ALA A 262 7.06 25.82 -14.61
CA ALA A 262 7.54 26.07 -13.26
C ALA A 262 6.97 27.37 -12.67
N ARG A 263 6.83 28.40 -13.50
CA ARG A 263 6.18 29.67 -13.11
C ARG A 263 4.69 29.47 -12.83
N LEU A 264 3.99 28.72 -13.69
CA LEU A 264 2.56 28.38 -13.52
C LEU A 264 2.33 27.51 -12.27
N ALA A 265 3.13 26.46 -12.08
CA ALA A 265 3.05 25.61 -10.91
C ALA A 265 3.29 26.41 -9.61
N GLY A 266 4.27 27.33 -9.63
CA GLY A 266 4.49 28.26 -8.53
C GLY A 266 3.31 29.20 -8.29
N ALA A 267 2.63 29.68 -9.33
CA ALA A 267 1.45 30.54 -9.20
C ALA A 267 0.20 29.79 -8.70
N VAL A 268 0.00 28.54 -9.12
CA VAL A 268 -1.17 27.72 -8.74
C VAL A 268 -1.04 27.15 -7.34
N ILE A 269 0.16 26.66 -6.98
CA ILE A 269 0.41 26.03 -5.67
C ILE A 269 0.85 27.08 -4.62
N GLY A 270 1.36 28.23 -5.06
CA GLY A 270 1.87 29.29 -4.18
C GLY A 270 3.30 29.04 -3.71
N PHE A 271 4.11 28.32 -4.48
CA PHE A 271 5.51 28.08 -4.09
C PHE A 271 6.31 29.39 -4.01
N PRO A 272 7.15 29.55 -2.97
CA PRO A 272 7.90 30.78 -2.74
C PRO A 272 8.86 31.12 -3.90
N GLY A 273 9.34 32.38 -3.89
CA GLY A 273 10.43 32.80 -4.75
C GLY A 273 11.73 32.06 -4.44
N ALA A 274 12.69 32.09 -5.37
CA ALA A 274 14.02 31.55 -5.09
C ALA A 274 14.68 32.35 -3.96
N GLN A 275 15.29 31.67 -3.00
CA GLN A 275 15.94 32.27 -1.84
C GLN A 275 17.04 31.36 -1.32
N THR A 276 18.11 31.94 -0.80
CA THR A 276 19.20 31.23 -0.12
C THR A 276 19.20 31.63 1.34
N ASP A 277 19.29 30.64 2.23
CA ASP A 277 19.26 30.84 3.68
C ASP A 277 18.04 31.66 4.17
N GLY A 278 16.88 31.40 3.55
CA GLY A 278 15.61 32.04 3.91
C GLY A 278 15.06 31.52 5.23
N HIS A 279 14.27 32.35 5.92
CA HIS A 279 13.53 31.92 7.10
C HIS A 279 12.22 31.22 6.68
N VAL A 280 11.93 30.09 7.31
CA VAL A 280 10.67 29.35 7.12
C VAL A 280 10.01 29.11 8.47
N ARG A 281 8.70 29.36 8.52
CA ARG A 281 7.82 28.99 9.63
C ARG A 281 6.75 28.05 9.11
N VAL A 282 6.52 26.96 9.82
CA VAL A 282 5.46 26.00 9.52
C VAL A 282 4.55 25.89 10.74
N ASP A 283 3.29 26.25 10.55
CA ASP A 283 2.24 26.09 11.54
C ASP A 283 1.41 24.85 11.18
N PHE A 284 1.29 23.94 12.14
CA PHE A 284 0.56 22.69 12.03
C PHE A 284 -0.68 22.76 12.91
N GLU A 285 -1.83 22.44 12.34
CA GLU A 285 -3.09 22.31 13.09
C GLU A 285 -3.79 21.02 12.68
N ARG A 286 -4.21 20.21 13.66
CA ARG A 286 -4.99 19.02 13.38
C ARG A 286 -6.43 19.14 13.83
N LYS A 287 -7.36 18.87 12.91
CA LYS A 287 -8.80 18.86 13.17
C LYS A 287 -9.51 17.82 12.33
N ALA A 288 -10.38 17.04 12.97
CA ALA A 288 -11.16 15.96 12.39
C ALA A 288 -10.32 14.96 11.57
N GLY A 289 -9.15 14.57 12.09
CA GLY A 289 -8.24 13.64 11.41
C GLY A 289 -7.52 14.22 10.19
N VAL A 290 -7.59 15.54 9.97
CA VAL A 290 -6.89 16.26 8.91
C VAL A 290 -5.87 17.21 9.52
N GLU A 291 -4.63 17.13 9.08
CA GLU A 291 -3.57 18.05 9.44
C GLU A 291 -3.49 19.16 8.39
N THR A 292 -3.61 20.42 8.82
CA THR A 292 -3.43 21.59 7.98
C THR A 292 -2.06 22.15 8.24
N TRP A 293 -1.27 22.25 7.17
CA TRP A 293 0.11 22.72 7.22
C TRP A 293 0.19 24.06 6.49
N THR A 294 0.44 25.12 7.24
CA THR A 294 0.63 26.48 6.70
C THR A 294 2.10 26.82 6.74
N ARG A 295 2.71 26.97 5.56
CA ARG A 295 4.14 27.23 5.41
C ARG A 295 4.31 28.68 4.99
N THR A 296 5.07 29.44 5.75
CA THR A 296 5.33 30.87 5.56
C THR A 296 6.81 31.10 5.26
N PHE A 297 7.07 31.73 4.11
CA PHE A 297 8.39 32.06 3.59
C PHE A 297 8.43 33.58 3.33
N GLY A 298 8.99 34.32 4.28
CA GLY A 298 8.89 35.78 4.26
C GLY A 298 7.42 36.24 4.20
N ASN A 299 7.05 36.97 3.13
CA ASN A 299 5.69 37.49 2.95
C ASN A 299 4.76 36.54 2.16
N GLN A 300 5.23 35.36 1.77
CA GLN A 300 4.43 34.38 1.02
C GLN A 300 4.05 33.23 1.93
N SER A 301 2.80 32.80 1.88
CA SER A 301 2.34 31.61 2.58
C SER A 301 1.48 30.74 1.68
N PHE A 302 1.56 29.43 1.88
CA PHE A 302 0.64 28.48 1.27
C PHE A 302 0.26 27.41 2.27
N THR A 303 -0.92 26.83 2.04
CA THR A 303 -1.52 25.85 2.94
C THR A 303 -1.79 24.55 2.19
N SER A 304 -1.43 23.44 2.80
CA SER A 304 -1.85 22.10 2.37
C SER A 304 -2.64 21.41 3.48
N ARG A 305 -3.37 20.37 3.09
CA ARG A 305 -4.07 19.49 4.04
C ARG A 305 -3.61 18.06 3.84
N GLN A 306 -3.24 17.39 4.91
CA GLN A 306 -2.77 16.01 4.93
C GLN A 306 -3.71 15.13 5.74
N PHE A 307 -3.99 13.93 5.23
CA PHE A 307 -4.80 12.93 5.94
C PHE A 307 -4.43 11.51 5.49
N ALA A 308 -4.78 10.52 6.31
CA ALA A 308 -4.55 9.12 5.99
C ALA A 308 -5.51 8.68 4.86
N GLY A 309 -4.95 8.15 3.77
CA GLY A 309 -5.71 7.73 2.61
C GLY A 309 -6.55 6.48 2.87
N GLN A 310 -7.69 6.41 2.20
CA GLN A 310 -8.64 5.28 2.26
C GLN A 310 -8.83 4.65 0.87
N ASP A 311 -9.43 3.46 0.82
CA ASP A 311 -9.71 2.72 -0.41
C ASP A 311 -8.51 2.61 -1.36
N ARG A 312 -8.57 3.30 -2.52
CA ARG A 312 -7.51 3.31 -3.54
C ARG A 312 -6.26 4.08 -3.12
N ALA A 313 -6.35 4.86 -2.05
CA ALA A 313 -5.26 5.55 -1.41
C ALA A 313 -4.90 4.93 -0.05
N ALA A 314 -5.43 3.74 0.29
CA ALA A 314 -5.05 3.04 1.52
C ALA A 314 -3.54 2.85 1.59
N ALA A 315 -2.99 3.06 2.80
CA ALA A 315 -1.54 3.07 3.08
C ALA A 315 -0.75 4.20 2.39
N LEU A 316 -1.41 5.29 2.01
CA LEU A 316 -0.78 6.54 1.57
C LEU A 316 -1.17 7.69 2.52
N VAL A 317 -0.27 8.64 2.71
CA VAL A 317 -0.62 9.99 3.19
C VAL A 317 -1.10 10.78 1.99
N VAL A 318 -2.29 11.35 2.06
CA VAL A 318 -2.85 12.17 0.97
C VAL A 318 -2.68 13.63 1.35
N GLU A 319 -1.93 14.36 0.54
CA GLU A 319 -1.78 15.81 0.64
C GLU A 319 -2.57 16.51 -0.47
N THR A 320 -3.37 17.52 -0.09
CA THR A 320 -4.19 18.28 -1.03
C THR A 320 -3.78 19.74 -1.10
N PHE A 321 -3.76 20.26 -2.33
CA PHE A 321 -3.57 21.67 -2.68
C PHE A 321 -4.76 22.12 -3.54
N GLY A 322 -5.82 22.59 -2.89
CA GLY A 322 -7.09 22.87 -3.57
C GLY A 322 -7.68 21.60 -4.24
N PRO A 323 -7.94 21.59 -5.57
CA PRO A 323 -8.52 20.44 -6.26
C PRO A 323 -7.51 19.31 -6.53
N LEU A 324 -6.24 19.56 -6.25
CA LEU A 324 -5.12 18.67 -6.46
C LEU A 324 -4.92 17.78 -5.24
N ALA A 325 -4.78 16.46 -5.41
CA ALA A 325 -4.43 15.56 -4.31
C ALA A 325 -3.30 14.62 -4.73
N CYS A 326 -2.25 14.54 -3.93
CA CYS A 326 -1.11 13.64 -4.08
C CYS A 326 -1.10 12.63 -2.94
N GLY A 327 -1.23 11.34 -3.26
CA GLY A 327 -1.07 10.24 -2.32
C GLY A 327 0.37 9.73 -2.33
N MET A 328 1.05 9.84 -1.19
CA MET A 328 2.46 9.50 -1.01
C MET A 328 2.60 8.34 -0.02
N ALA A 329 3.46 7.39 -0.34
CA ALA A 329 3.81 6.30 0.54
C ALA A 329 4.99 6.74 1.44
N PRO A 330 4.85 6.69 2.78
CA PRO A 330 5.97 6.86 3.69
C PRO A 330 6.85 5.60 3.66
N VAL A 331 8.06 5.73 3.10
CA VAL A 331 9.04 4.66 2.97
C VAL A 331 10.25 4.97 3.82
N LEU A 332 10.62 4.04 4.72
CA LEU A 332 11.83 4.16 5.53
C LEU A 332 13.00 3.59 4.74
N ASP A 333 14.03 4.41 4.57
CA ASP A 333 15.23 4.09 3.79
C ASP A 333 16.45 4.73 4.46
N ALA A 334 17.35 3.91 5.00
CA ALA A 334 18.61 4.35 5.63
C ALA A 334 18.45 5.50 6.65
N GLY A 335 17.45 5.41 7.54
CA GLY A 335 17.18 6.45 8.56
C GLY A 335 16.49 7.70 8.00
N ARG A 336 16.04 7.68 6.75
CA ARG A 336 15.22 8.73 6.13
C ARG A 336 13.80 8.25 5.92
N LEU A 337 12.84 9.16 6.06
CA LEU A 337 11.47 8.99 5.62
C LEU A 337 11.33 9.57 4.21
N ARG A 338 11.25 8.71 3.20
CA ARG A 338 10.99 9.09 1.81
C ARG A 338 9.49 9.12 1.56
N LEU A 339 9.00 10.21 0.97
CA LEU A 339 7.61 10.36 0.58
C LEU A 339 7.48 10.04 -0.91
N VAL A 340 7.24 8.76 -1.21
CA VAL A 340 7.21 8.28 -2.60
C VAL A 340 5.80 8.43 -3.15
N PRO A 341 5.58 9.27 -4.18
CA PRO A 341 4.24 9.44 -4.73
C PRO A 341 3.74 8.18 -5.41
N ARG A 342 2.47 7.82 -5.15
CA ARG A 342 1.82 6.62 -5.72
C ARG A 342 0.46 6.91 -6.35
N ARG A 343 -0.12 8.07 -6.09
CA ARG A 343 -1.43 8.44 -6.61
C ARG A 343 -1.51 9.94 -6.80
N TRP A 344 -2.15 10.38 -7.87
CA TRP A 344 -2.52 11.78 -8.03
C TRP A 344 -3.91 11.88 -8.62
N THR A 345 -4.74 12.74 -8.04
CA THR A 345 -6.04 13.12 -8.59
C THR A 345 -6.19 14.62 -8.78
N LEU A 346 -6.94 15.03 -9.80
CA LEU A 346 -7.44 16.39 -9.96
C LEU A 346 -8.96 16.34 -9.96
N PHE A 347 -9.61 17.11 -9.07
CA PHE A 347 -11.07 17.01 -8.81
C PHE A 347 -11.53 15.57 -8.52
N GLY A 348 -10.68 14.77 -7.84
CA GLY A 348 -10.95 13.36 -7.51
C GLY A 348 -10.74 12.36 -8.66
N ILE A 349 -10.47 12.84 -9.88
CA ILE A 349 -10.20 11.99 -11.05
C ILE A 349 -8.71 11.65 -11.10
N ALA A 350 -8.37 10.37 -11.22
CA ALA A 350 -6.98 9.93 -11.30
C ALA A 350 -6.31 10.44 -12.59
N LEU A 351 -5.16 11.10 -12.43
CA LEU A 351 -4.38 11.59 -13.55
C LEU A 351 -3.51 10.46 -14.14
N PRO A 352 -3.30 10.45 -15.47
CA PRO A 352 -2.31 9.59 -16.11
C PRO A 352 -0.90 9.72 -15.50
N ALA A 353 -0.19 8.60 -15.41
CA ALA A 353 1.16 8.54 -14.82
C ALA A 353 2.22 9.35 -15.59
N TRP A 354 1.96 9.76 -16.83
CA TRP A 354 2.88 10.60 -17.59
C TRP A 354 2.77 12.11 -17.22
N LEU A 355 1.71 12.52 -16.52
CA LEU A 355 1.52 13.91 -16.05
C LEU A 355 2.19 14.19 -14.70
N PHE A 356 2.26 13.20 -13.81
CA PHE A 356 3.55 12.62 -13.45
C PHE A 356 4.80 13.47 -13.14
N PRO A 357 4.84 14.59 -12.36
CA PRO A 357 6.14 15.19 -12.08
C PRO A 357 6.95 14.23 -11.20
N ARG A 358 8.24 14.13 -11.49
CA ARG A 358 9.18 13.42 -10.64
C ARG A 358 9.29 14.19 -9.33
N ILE A 359 8.99 13.52 -8.22
CA ILE A 359 9.12 14.08 -6.88
C ILE A 359 10.08 13.19 -6.12
N GLU A 360 11.17 13.79 -5.68
CA GLU A 360 12.10 13.20 -4.72
C GLU A 360 11.98 13.98 -3.41
N ALA A 361 11.18 13.43 -2.49
CA ALA A 361 10.94 14.03 -1.19
C ALA A 361 11.42 13.10 -0.08
N TRP A 362 12.22 13.63 0.84
CA TRP A 362 12.65 12.91 2.02
C TRP A 362 12.81 13.82 3.23
N GLU A 363 12.67 13.21 4.39
CA GLU A 363 12.82 13.80 5.71
C GLU A 363 13.80 12.96 6.52
N ALA A 364 14.65 13.61 7.31
CA ALA A 364 15.69 12.95 8.07
C ALA A 364 15.94 13.68 9.39
N GLU A 365 16.70 13.04 10.26
CA GLU A 365 17.31 13.67 11.42
C GLU A 365 18.81 13.83 11.16
N GLU A 366 19.31 15.06 11.26
CA GLU A 366 20.74 15.36 11.21
C GLU A 366 21.03 16.38 12.32
N ASP A 367 22.00 16.09 13.18
CA ASP A 367 22.36 16.92 14.35
C ASP A 367 21.18 17.21 15.30
N GLY A 368 20.23 16.27 15.43
CA GLY A 368 19.03 16.42 16.24
C GLY A 368 17.95 17.33 15.65
N LEU A 369 18.17 17.85 14.43
CA LEU A 369 17.24 18.72 13.72
C LEU A 369 16.45 17.93 12.67
N PHE A 370 15.19 18.32 12.46
CA PHE A 370 14.39 17.81 11.35
C PHE A 370 14.89 18.43 10.06
N ARG A 371 15.42 17.63 9.14
CA ARG A 371 15.84 18.07 7.81
C ARG A 371 14.87 17.57 6.77
N PHE A 372 14.56 18.44 5.81
CA PHE A 372 13.70 18.12 4.69
C PHE A 372 14.39 18.44 3.37
N HIS A 373 14.05 17.66 2.35
CA HIS A 373 14.45 17.87 0.98
C HIS A 373 13.29 17.49 0.09
N VAL A 374 12.93 18.38 -0.83
CA VAL A 374 11.92 18.11 -1.83
C VAL A 374 12.37 18.68 -3.17
N ASP A 375 12.66 17.79 -4.10
CA ASP A 375 12.91 18.10 -5.50
C ASP A 375 11.67 17.71 -6.31
N ILE A 376 11.07 18.70 -6.99
CA ILE A 376 9.99 18.50 -7.94
C ILE A 376 10.52 18.90 -9.32
N SER A 377 10.48 17.96 -10.25
CA SER A 377 10.81 18.18 -11.65
C SER A 377 9.79 17.48 -12.55
N HIS A 378 9.73 17.83 -13.83
CA HIS A 378 8.87 17.12 -14.78
C HIS A 378 9.63 16.85 -16.09
N PRO A 379 9.47 15.66 -16.71
CA PRO A 379 10.29 15.26 -17.86
C PRO A 379 10.30 16.26 -19.02
N LEU A 380 9.17 16.92 -19.27
CA LEU A 380 9.03 17.90 -20.35
C LEU A 380 9.50 19.32 -20.00
N THR A 381 9.60 19.65 -18.71
CA THR A 381 9.77 21.06 -18.27
C THR A 381 11.04 21.28 -17.48
N GLY A 382 11.77 20.22 -17.18
CA GLY A 382 12.91 20.23 -16.29
C GLY A 382 12.51 20.49 -14.83
N PRO A 383 13.44 21.04 -14.02
CA PRO A 383 13.18 21.39 -12.62
C PRO A 383 12.00 22.34 -12.47
N ILE A 384 11.16 22.12 -11.45
CA ILE A 384 10.03 22.98 -11.08
C ILE A 384 10.41 23.76 -9.82
N VAL A 385 10.72 23.04 -8.74
CA VAL A 385 11.16 23.62 -7.47
C VAL A 385 12.00 22.61 -6.69
N LEU A 386 13.08 23.08 -6.09
CA LEU A 386 13.85 22.35 -5.10
C LEU A 386 13.82 23.17 -3.81
N TYR A 387 13.40 22.55 -2.71
CA TYR A 387 13.54 23.16 -1.39
C TYR A 387 14.22 22.20 -0.42
N ARG A 388 15.23 22.70 0.27
CA ARG A 388 16.00 21.97 1.26
C ARG A 388 16.21 22.84 2.48
N GLY A 389 16.19 22.24 3.66
CA GLY A 389 16.31 23.02 4.88
C GLY A 389 16.16 22.18 6.13
N TRP A 390 16.03 22.88 7.24
CA TRP A 390 15.79 22.27 8.54
C TRP A 390 14.74 23.05 9.32
N LEU A 391 14.05 22.36 10.22
CA LEU A 391 13.07 22.93 11.15
C LEU A 391 13.35 22.41 12.57
N ALA A 392 13.03 23.25 13.55
CA ALA A 392 12.93 22.86 14.95
C ALA A 392 11.54 23.27 15.48
N PRO A 393 10.84 22.41 16.25
CA PRO A 393 9.64 22.83 16.96
C PRO A 393 9.96 24.03 17.86
N THR A 394 9.12 25.06 17.81
CA THR A 394 9.18 26.15 18.79
C THR A 394 8.56 25.65 20.09
N ALA A 395 9.20 25.94 21.23
CA ALA A 395 8.61 25.63 22.53
C ALA A 395 7.22 26.28 22.66
N PRO A 396 6.24 25.59 23.29
CA PRO A 396 4.87 26.06 23.43
C PRO A 396 4.72 27.34 24.25
#